data_AF-M0NGT5-F1
#
_entry.id   AF-M0NGT5-F1
#
_cell.length_a   1.000
_cell.length_b   1.000
_cell.length_c   1.000
_cell.angle_alpha   90.00
_cell.angle_beta   90.00
_cell.angle_gamma   90.00
#
_symmetry.space_group_name_H-M   'P 1'
#
loop_
_entity.id
_entity.type
_entity.pdbx_description
1 polymer ?
#
loop_
_entity_poly.entity_id
_entity_poly.type
_entity_poly.pdbx_seq_one_letter_code
_entity_poly.pdbx_strand_id
1 'polypeptide(L)'
;MSDSKPSRQTKYEIPDDHVWADEQVQESEDRPPVAEVEHHAVEILHRGRDRTDGERDIRYRYVFENGEAIGILRSHRLAESNQFDPMGAIAPYEVPAIVKDMLAHEMLADHWTEVVDVEQAERFAKAIGRSRESHSSIGSSFP
;
A
#
# COMPACT_ATOMS: atom_id res chain seq x y z
N MET A 1 11.79 12.00 -67.29
CA MET A 1 12.02 12.25 -65.85
C MET A 1 11.52 11.04 -65.11
N SER A 2 12.42 10.26 -64.50
CA SER A 2 12.06 9.12 -63.65
C SER A 2 12.81 9.29 -62.34
N ASP A 3 12.08 9.72 -61.32
CA ASP A 3 12.57 9.89 -59.96
C ASP A 3 12.98 8.52 -59.39
N SER A 4 14.28 8.29 -59.26
CA SER A 4 14.84 7.18 -58.49
C SER A 4 14.69 7.50 -57.00
N LYS A 5 13.69 6.93 -56.33
CA LYS A 5 13.63 6.95 -54.86
C LYS A 5 14.72 6.03 -54.29
N PRO A 6 15.53 6.48 -53.32
CA PRO A 6 16.53 5.61 -52.69
C PRO A 6 15.82 4.53 -51.87
N SER A 7 16.19 3.26 -52.10
CA SER A 7 15.76 2.14 -51.27
C SER A 7 16.24 2.37 -49.84
N ARG A 8 15.31 2.37 -48.89
CA ARG A 8 15.65 2.41 -47.46
C ARG A 8 16.26 1.05 -47.09
N GLN A 9 17.57 0.92 -47.20
CA GLN A 9 18.29 -0.18 -46.56
C GLN A 9 18.23 0.04 -45.04
N THR A 10 17.37 -0.72 -44.37
CA THR A 10 17.46 -0.90 -42.92
C THR A 10 18.70 -1.73 -42.61
N LYS A 11 19.48 -1.32 -41.60
CA LYS A 11 20.75 -1.92 -41.19
C LYS A 11 20.63 -3.40 -40.74
N TYR A 12 19.40 -3.90 -40.59
CA TYR A 12 19.11 -5.23 -40.11
C TYR A 12 18.09 -5.89 -41.04
N GLU A 13 18.43 -7.10 -41.49
CA GLU A 13 17.60 -7.98 -42.28
C GLU A 13 17.09 -9.06 -41.34
N ILE A 14 15.76 -9.18 -41.19
CA ILE A 14 15.14 -10.24 -40.40
C ILE A 14 14.88 -11.39 -41.38
N PRO A 15 15.47 -12.57 -41.16
CA PRO A 15 15.21 -13.74 -42.02
C PRO A 15 13.72 -14.09 -42.04
N ASP A 16 13.18 -14.46 -43.20
CA ASP A 16 11.76 -14.85 -43.35
C ASP A 16 11.39 -16.13 -42.56
N ASP A 17 12.39 -16.88 -42.10
CA ASP A 17 12.27 -18.05 -41.21
C ASP A 17 12.46 -17.71 -39.72
N HIS A 18 12.42 -16.42 -39.36
CA HIS A 18 12.49 -16.01 -37.97
C HIS A 18 11.22 -16.41 -37.21
N VAL A 19 11.31 -17.53 -36.50
CA VAL A 19 10.32 -18.00 -35.53
C VAL A 19 10.38 -17.10 -34.30
N TRP A 20 9.35 -16.26 -34.13
CA TRP A 20 9.20 -15.42 -32.94
C TRP A 20 8.98 -16.32 -31.70
N ALA A 21 9.47 -15.88 -30.54
CA ALA A 21 9.41 -16.65 -29.30
C ALA A 21 7.99 -17.10 -28.91
N ASP A 22 6.98 -16.43 -29.46
CA ASP A 22 5.55 -16.68 -29.34
C ASP A 22 5.11 -18.06 -29.89
N GLU A 23 5.90 -18.67 -30.79
CA GLU A 23 5.61 -20.00 -31.37
C GLU A 23 6.29 -21.16 -30.62
N GLN A 24 7.23 -20.85 -29.72
CA GLN A 24 7.66 -21.83 -28.72
C GLN A 24 6.64 -21.81 -27.60
N VAL A 25 5.73 -22.79 -27.60
CA VAL A 25 4.94 -23.14 -26.42
C VAL A 25 5.93 -23.52 -25.31
N GLN A 26 6.42 -22.51 -24.59
CA GLN A 26 6.87 -22.72 -23.23
C GLN A 26 5.64 -23.29 -22.51
N GLU A 27 5.76 -24.50 -21.98
CA GLU A 27 4.94 -24.88 -20.83
C GLU A 27 5.30 -23.90 -19.71
N SER A 28 4.72 -22.70 -19.77
CA SER A 28 4.78 -21.79 -18.66
C SER A 28 3.92 -22.42 -17.59
N GLU A 29 4.55 -22.79 -16.48
CA GLU A 29 3.89 -22.73 -15.17
C GLU A 29 3.53 -21.25 -14.92
N ASP A 30 2.60 -20.71 -15.72
CA ASP A 30 2.23 -19.30 -15.83
C ASP A 30 1.29 -18.92 -14.69
N ARG A 31 1.58 -19.41 -13.48
CA ARG A 31 0.92 -18.91 -12.30
C ARG A 31 1.63 -17.62 -11.94
N PRO A 32 0.95 -16.45 -11.98
CA PRO A 32 1.55 -15.23 -11.48
C PRO A 32 2.02 -15.48 -10.04
N PRO A 33 3.15 -14.89 -9.60
CA PRO A 33 3.60 -15.05 -8.24
C PRO A 33 2.45 -14.68 -7.30
N VAL A 34 1.98 -15.68 -6.54
CA VAL A 34 0.93 -15.47 -5.55
C VAL A 34 1.61 -14.84 -4.34
N ALA A 35 1.47 -13.53 -4.19
CA ALA A 35 1.90 -12.85 -2.99
C ALA A 35 0.98 -13.26 -1.83
N GLU A 36 1.53 -13.92 -0.82
CA GLU A 36 0.82 -14.15 0.43
C GLU A 36 0.78 -12.83 1.21
N VAL A 37 -0.42 -12.35 1.51
CA VAL A 37 -0.60 -11.10 2.25
C VAL A 37 -0.61 -11.41 3.74
N GLU A 38 0.56 -11.31 4.38
CA GLU A 38 0.70 -11.50 5.83
C GLU A 38 0.00 -10.36 6.61
N HIS A 39 0.13 -9.14 6.10
CA HIS A 39 -0.37 -7.93 6.75
C HIS A 39 -1.06 -7.02 5.74
N HIS A 40 -2.23 -6.51 6.12
CA HIS A 40 -2.90 -5.46 5.38
C HIS A 40 -3.48 -4.42 6.32
N ALA A 41 -3.67 -3.21 5.82
CA ALA A 41 -4.28 -2.15 6.60
C ALA A 41 -5.13 -1.23 5.73
N VAL A 42 -6.29 -0.84 6.26
CA VAL A 42 -7.23 0.11 5.66
C VAL A 42 -7.07 1.45 6.37
N GLU A 43 -6.91 2.54 5.61
CA GLU A 43 -6.69 3.88 6.15
C GLU A 43 -7.86 4.83 5.87
N ILE A 44 -8.41 5.43 6.92
CA ILE A 44 -9.39 6.51 6.82
C ILE A 44 -8.78 7.79 7.40
N LEU A 45 -8.75 8.85 6.60
CA LEU A 45 -8.35 10.18 7.03
C LEU A 45 -9.58 10.98 7.45
N HIS A 46 -9.78 11.14 8.75
CA HIS A 46 -10.81 12.00 9.30
C HIS A 46 -10.30 13.45 9.35
N ARG A 47 -10.76 14.26 8.39
CA ARG A 47 -10.45 15.69 8.31
C ARG A 47 -11.41 16.45 9.22
N GLY A 48 -10.87 17.19 10.19
CA GLY A 48 -11.63 17.99 11.16
C GLY A 48 -12.31 19.23 10.57
N ARG A 49 -12.80 19.16 9.32
CA ARG A 49 -13.22 20.31 8.50
C ARG A 49 -14.38 21.11 9.10
N ASP A 50 -15.07 20.57 10.11
CA ASP A 50 -16.19 21.21 10.80
C ASP A 50 -15.88 21.70 12.24
N ARG A 51 -14.61 21.71 12.67
CA ARG A 51 -14.26 22.20 14.01
C ARG A 51 -13.48 23.51 13.95
N THR A 52 -14.02 24.52 14.62
CA THR A 52 -13.49 25.87 14.78
C THR A 52 -12.13 25.92 15.51
N ASP A 53 -11.69 24.81 16.10
CA ASP A 53 -10.54 24.74 17.02
C ASP A 53 -9.23 24.21 16.40
N GLY A 54 -9.14 24.11 15.08
CA GLY A 54 -7.87 23.72 14.43
C GLY A 54 -7.43 22.29 14.78
N GLU A 55 -8.38 21.39 15.04
CA GLU A 55 -8.09 19.99 15.26
C GLU A 55 -7.34 19.41 14.06
N ARG A 56 -6.16 18.83 14.33
CA ARG A 56 -5.29 18.21 13.33
C ARG A 56 -6.03 17.04 12.67
N ASP A 57 -5.83 16.84 11.37
CA ASP A 57 -6.39 15.68 10.67
C ASP A 57 -5.96 14.39 11.39
N ILE A 58 -6.92 13.52 11.76
CA ILE A 58 -6.64 12.24 12.41
C ILE A 58 -6.75 11.15 11.35
N ARG A 59 -5.71 10.35 11.22
CA ARG A 59 -5.71 9.12 10.43
C ARG A 59 -6.00 7.94 11.34
N TYR A 60 -6.99 7.16 10.96
CA TYR A 60 -7.30 5.86 11.55
C TYR A 60 -6.81 4.78 10.59
N ARG A 61 -6.04 3.83 11.10
CA ARG A 61 -5.55 2.68 10.34
C ARG A 61 -6.08 1.42 11.00
N TYR A 62 -6.96 0.72 10.30
CA TYR A 62 -7.44 -0.58 10.71
C TYR A 62 -6.50 -1.65 10.16
N VAL A 63 -5.96 -2.46 11.06
CA VAL A 63 -4.85 -3.37 10.76
C VAL A 63 -5.33 -4.80 10.85
N PHE A 64 -4.83 -5.60 9.93
CA PHE A 64 -5.13 -7.01 9.83
C PHE A 64 -3.85 -7.82 9.69
N GLU A 65 -3.89 -9.02 10.25
CA GLU A 65 -2.83 -10.02 10.20
C GLU A 65 -3.48 -11.36 9.82
N ASN A 66 -2.99 -12.00 8.75
CA ASN A 66 -3.52 -13.27 8.26
C ASN A 66 -5.05 -13.29 8.01
N GLY A 67 -5.63 -12.15 7.62
CA GLY A 67 -7.07 -12.01 7.37
C GLY A 67 -7.90 -11.65 8.61
N GLU A 68 -7.31 -11.60 9.80
CA GLU A 68 -8.00 -11.23 11.03
C GLU A 68 -7.69 -9.77 11.42
N ALA A 69 -8.72 -9.04 11.85
CA ALA A 69 -8.54 -7.68 12.33
C ALA A 69 -7.87 -7.70 13.71
N ILE A 70 -6.70 -7.08 13.82
CA ILE A 70 -5.92 -7.06 15.05
C ILE A 70 -6.09 -5.76 15.82
N GLY A 71 -6.34 -4.63 15.13
CA GLY A 71 -6.01 -3.33 15.71
C GLY A 71 -6.58 -2.12 15.00
N ILE A 72 -6.81 -1.04 15.74
CA ILE A 72 -6.98 0.30 15.18
C ILE A 72 -5.85 1.17 15.71
N LEU A 73 -5.06 1.73 14.80
CA LEU A 73 -4.04 2.72 15.11
C LEU A 73 -4.53 4.11 14.76
N ARG A 74 -4.15 5.09 15.57
CA ARG A 74 -4.40 6.50 15.30
C ARG A 74 -3.10 7.26 15.12
N SER A 75 -3.10 8.23 14.21
CA SER A 75 -2.02 9.20 14.06
C SER A 75 -2.58 10.56 13.70
N HIS A 76 -1.97 11.63 14.19
CA HIS A 76 -2.37 12.98 13.83
C HIS A 76 -1.42 13.55 12.79
N ARG A 77 -1.96 14.33 11.86
CA ARG A 77 -1.17 15.05 10.87
C ARG A 77 -0.41 16.19 11.54
N LEU A 78 0.86 16.34 11.20
CA LEU A 78 1.64 17.51 11.58
C LEU A 78 1.21 18.71 10.71
N ALA A 79 0.89 19.85 11.34
CA ALA A 79 0.13 20.95 10.75
C ALA A 79 0.63 21.45 9.38
N GLU A 80 1.93 21.36 9.11
CA GLU A 80 2.56 21.87 7.89
C GLU A 80 3.14 20.75 6.99
N SER A 81 2.88 19.48 7.32
CA SER A 81 3.50 18.34 6.66
C SER A 81 2.48 17.27 6.25
N ASN A 82 2.88 16.42 5.31
CA ASN A 82 2.19 15.16 5.03
C ASN A 82 2.65 14.02 5.95
N GLN A 83 3.46 14.35 6.96
CA GLN A 83 3.88 13.44 8.02
C GLN A 83 2.80 13.30 9.09
N PHE A 84 2.71 12.10 9.64
CA PHE A 84 1.76 11.71 10.67
C PHE A 84 2.53 11.21 11.88
N ASP A 85 2.19 11.73 13.05
CA ASP A 85 2.79 11.33 14.32
C ASP A 85 1.88 10.28 15.00
N PRO A 86 2.40 9.07 15.31
CA PRO A 86 1.61 8.01 15.92
C PRO A 86 1.09 8.41 17.31
N MET A 87 -0.21 8.21 17.52
CA MET A 87 -0.89 8.46 18.80
C MET A 87 -1.24 7.17 19.56
N GLY A 88 -0.71 6.04 19.10
CA GLY A 88 -0.96 4.70 19.66
C GLY A 88 -2.20 4.02 19.09
N ALA A 89 -2.53 2.89 19.71
CA ALA A 89 -3.77 2.17 19.43
C ALA A 89 -4.96 2.85 20.10
N ILE A 90 -6.16 2.57 19.58
CA ILE A 90 -7.42 3.12 20.10
C ILE A 90 -8.45 2.00 20.20
N ALA A 91 -9.27 2.04 21.25
CA ALA A 91 -10.32 1.04 21.40
C ALA A 91 -11.47 1.31 20.39
N PRO A 92 -12.19 0.28 19.93
CA PRO A 92 -13.26 0.44 18.94
C PRO A 92 -14.34 1.41 19.36
N TYR A 93 -14.71 1.47 20.64
CA TYR A 93 -15.75 2.38 21.14
C TYR A 93 -15.34 3.85 21.10
N GLU A 94 -14.04 4.17 21.06
CA GLU A 94 -13.52 5.54 20.99
C GLU A 94 -13.39 6.06 19.55
N VAL A 95 -13.58 5.18 18.55
CA VAL A 95 -13.55 5.58 17.14
C VAL A 95 -14.85 6.33 16.78
N PRO A 96 -14.76 7.50 16.12
CA PRO A 96 -15.94 8.24 15.69
C PRO A 96 -16.87 7.38 14.80
N ALA A 97 -18.18 7.52 15.00
CA ALA A 97 -19.18 6.75 14.24
C ALA A 97 -18.99 6.88 12.72
N ILE A 98 -18.74 8.11 12.23
CA ILE A 98 -18.47 8.37 10.81
C ILE A 98 -17.29 7.54 10.29
N VAL A 99 -16.24 7.38 11.09
CA VAL A 99 -15.06 6.58 10.72
C VAL A 99 -15.40 5.09 10.70
N LYS A 100 -16.22 4.61 11.65
CA LYS A 100 -16.72 3.23 11.64
C LYS A 100 -17.54 2.92 10.40
N ASP A 101 -18.43 3.83 10.01
CA ASP A 101 -19.28 3.68 8.83
C ASP A 101 -18.43 3.65 7.55
N MET A 102 -17.44 4.55 7.44
CA MET A 102 -16.50 4.56 6.32
C MET A 102 -15.67 3.28 6.26
N LEU A 103 -15.20 2.76 7.40
CA LEU A 103 -14.45 1.51 7.45
C LEU A 103 -15.32 0.31 7.07
N ALA A 104 -16.56 0.23 7.58
CA ALA A 104 -17.48 -0.84 7.23
C ALA A 104 -17.79 -0.83 5.71
N HIS A 105 -17.95 0.36 5.13
CA HIS A 105 -18.11 0.52 3.68
C HIS A 105 -16.89 0.03 2.90
N GLU A 106 -15.69 0.43 3.30
CA GLU A 106 -14.43 0.07 2.61
C GLU A 106 -14.14 -1.43 2.72
N MET A 107 -14.47 -2.05 3.85
CA MET A 107 -14.30 -3.48 4.07
C MET A 107 -15.40 -4.35 3.44
N LEU A 108 -16.44 -3.74 2.87
CA LEU A 108 -17.66 -4.43 2.42
C LEU A 108 -18.27 -5.31 3.53
N ALA A 109 -18.15 -4.87 4.79
CA ALA A 109 -18.64 -5.60 5.94
C ALA A 109 -20.08 -5.19 6.27
N ASP A 110 -20.95 -6.17 6.51
CA ASP A 110 -22.35 -5.92 6.92
C ASP A 110 -22.43 -5.18 8.26
N HIS A 111 -21.41 -5.33 9.11
CA HIS A 111 -21.29 -4.60 10.36
C HIS A 111 -19.82 -4.37 10.75
N TRP A 112 -19.60 -3.32 11.52
CA TRP A 112 -18.32 -3.03 12.16
C TRP A 112 -17.97 -4.13 13.19
N THR A 113 -16.69 -4.48 13.28
CA THR A 113 -16.19 -5.47 14.25
C THR A 113 -15.66 -4.78 15.51
N GLU A 114 -16.24 -5.11 16.67
CA GLU A 114 -15.80 -4.60 17.97
C GLU A 114 -14.63 -5.41 18.57
N VAL A 115 -14.28 -6.54 17.97
CA VAL A 115 -13.17 -7.39 18.40
C VAL A 115 -11.88 -6.82 17.84
N VAL A 116 -11.17 -6.04 18.66
CA VAL A 116 -9.88 -5.43 18.32
C VAL A 116 -8.99 -5.49 19.55
N ASP A 117 -7.84 -6.15 19.43
CA ASP A 117 -6.86 -6.26 20.51
C ASP A 117 -5.90 -5.05 20.46
N VAL A 118 -6.10 -4.11 21.37
CA VAL A 118 -5.28 -2.90 21.49
C VAL A 118 -3.80 -3.25 21.74
N GLU A 119 -3.50 -4.30 22.50
CA GLU A 119 -2.12 -4.73 22.74
C GLU A 119 -1.47 -5.30 21.48
N GLN A 120 -2.20 -6.12 20.73
CA GLN A 120 -1.71 -6.68 19.46
C GLN A 120 -1.48 -5.56 18.44
N ALA A 121 -2.38 -4.58 18.37
CA ALA A 121 -2.23 -3.38 17.54
C ALA A 121 -0.95 -2.61 17.86
N GLU A 122 -0.64 -2.40 19.14
CA GLU A 122 0.59 -1.71 19.56
C GLU A 122 1.85 -2.49 19.20
N ARG A 123 1.82 -3.83 19.33
CA ARG A 123 2.94 -4.69 18.93
C ARG A 123 3.19 -4.58 17.43
N PHE A 124 2.12 -4.59 16.63
CA PHE A 124 2.20 -4.38 15.19
C PHE A 124 2.80 -3.00 14.84
N ALA A 125 2.34 -1.93 15.50
CA ALA A 125 2.88 -0.59 15.28
C ALA A 125 4.39 -0.51 15.57
N LYS A 126 4.85 -1.17 16.64
CA LYS A 126 6.28 -1.27 17.00
C LYS A 126 7.08 -2.09 15.98
N ALA A 127 6.52 -3.20 15.47
CA ALA A 127 7.17 -4.04 14.47
C ALA A 127 7.38 -3.31 13.15
N ILE A 128 6.38 -2.59 12.65
CA ILE A 128 6.50 -1.77 11.43
C ILE A 128 7.45 -0.59 11.63
N GLY A 129 7.44 0.03 12.81
CA GLY A 129 8.36 1.12 13.14
C GLY A 129 9.82 0.69 13.06
N ARG A 130 10.16 -0.51 13.53
CA ARG A 130 11.53 -1.07 13.50
C ARG A 130 11.98 -1.50 12.11
N SER A 131 11.07 -2.03 11.27
CA SER A 131 11.39 -2.44 9.90
C SER A 131 11.89 -1.27 9.03
N ARG A 132 11.40 -0.04 9.32
CA ARG A 132 11.88 1.19 8.65
C ARG A 132 13.29 1.63 9.06
N GLU A 133 13.79 1.21 10.23
CA GLU A 133 15.14 1.54 10.70
C GLU A 133 16.21 0.61 10.10
N SER A 134 15.83 -0.57 9.61
CA SER A 134 16.76 -1.55 9.02
C SER A 134 17.14 -1.28 7.56
N HIS A 135 16.56 -0.26 6.90
CA HIS A 135 16.85 0.08 5.49
C HIS A 135 17.70 1.36 5.30
N SER A 136 18.21 1.96 6.38
CA SER A 136 19.02 3.19 6.33
C SER A 136 20.52 2.97 6.51
N SER A 137 21.02 1.74 6.30
CA SER A 137 22.46 1.41 6.39
C SER A 137 23.02 0.86 5.07
N ILE A 138 22.84 1.57 3.96
CA ILE A 138 23.70 1.40 2.77
C ILE A 138 24.14 2.78 2.28
N GLY A 139 25.35 3.15 2.68
CA GLY A 139 26.06 4.35 2.27
C GLY A 139 27.16 4.62 3.30
N SER A 140 28.44 4.65 2.99
CA SER A 140 29.14 4.64 1.71
C SER A 140 30.62 4.40 2.04
N SER A 141 31.18 3.27 1.59
CA SER A 141 32.63 3.13 1.42
C SER A 141 32.87 2.84 -0.04
N PHE A 142 33.29 3.87 -0.76
CA PHE A 142 34.05 3.73 -2.00
C PHE A 142 35.38 4.47 -1.79
N PRO A 143 36.49 3.92 -2.32
CA PRO A 143 37.86 4.38 -2.03
C PRO A 143 38.20 5.75 -2.61
#